data_AF-A0A966DH05-F1
#
_entry.id   AF-A0A966DH05-F1
#
_cell.length_a   1.000
_cell.length_b   1.000
_cell.length_c   1.000
_cell.angle_alpha   90.00
_cell.angle_beta   90.00
_cell.angle_gamma   90.00
#
_symmetry.space_group_name_H-M   'P 1'
#
loop_
_entity.id
_entity.type
_entity.pdbx_description
1 polymer ?
#
loop_
_entity_poly.entity_id
_entity_poly.type
_entity_poly.pdbx_seq_one_letter_code
_entity_poly.pdbx_strand_id
1 'polypeptide(L)' 'MARPFAKPFYRSKEWEKVRQYVIRRDKYLCQKCGSPAEEVHHKIHLSPENINDPEIALSPDNLVSLCRDCH' A
#
# COMPACT_ATOMS: atom_id res chain seq x y z
N MET A 1 9.46 -8.04 -1.58
CA MET A 1 9.72 -8.30 -0.15
C MET A 1 10.00 -6.98 0.55
N ALA A 2 9.44 -6.74 1.75
CA ALA A 2 9.65 -5.49 2.47
C ALA A 2 11.11 -5.33 2.94
N ARG A 3 11.66 -4.13 2.77
CA ARG A 3 12.98 -3.75 3.30
C ARG A 3 12.98 -3.84 4.84
N PRO A 4 14.12 -4.16 5.50
CA PRO A 4 14.15 -4.40 6.95
C PRO A 4 13.54 -3.28 7.80
N PHE A 5 13.79 -2.01 7.47
CA PHE A 5 13.26 -0.87 8.19
C PHE A 5 11.72 -0.79 8.17
N ALA A 6 11.09 -1.32 7.13
CA ALA A 6 9.64 -1.25 6.93
C ALA A 6 8.88 -2.46 7.51
N LYS A 7 9.59 -3.50 7.99
CA LYS A 7 8.93 -4.70 8.56
C LYS A 7 7.98 -4.37 9.72
N PRO A 8 8.33 -3.51 10.70
CA PRO A 8 7.39 -3.15 11.78
C PRO A 8 6.17 -2.39 11.26
N PHE A 9 6.39 -1.45 10.34
CA PHE A 9 5.33 -0.66 9.71
C PHE A 9 4.30 -1.57 9.00
N TYR A 10 4.75 -2.51 8.17
CA TYR A 10 3.83 -3.42 7.46
C TYR A 10 3.13 -4.45 8.38
N ARG A 11 3.51 -4.52 9.66
CA ARG A 11 2.84 -5.31 10.70
C ARG A 11 1.95 -4.45 11.62
N SER A 12 1.96 -3.13 11.43
CA SER A 12 1.19 -2.18 12.25
C SER A 12 -0.31 -2.28 11.97
N LYS A 13 -1.13 -1.96 12.97
CA LYS A 13 -2.60 -1.94 12.82
C LYS A 13 -3.04 -0.80 11.92
N GLU A 14 -2.28 0.29 11.92
CA GLU A 14 -2.48 1.49 11.11
C GLU A 14 -2.36 1.14 9.63
N TRP A 15 -1.29 0.43 9.25
CA TRP A 15 -1.12 -0.09 7.90
C TRP A 15 -2.24 -1.07 7.51
N GLU A 16 -2.58 -2.01 8.38
CA GLU A 16 -3.64 -2.98 8.10
C GLU A 16 -4.98 -2.27 7.81
N LYS A 17 -5.35 -1.28 8.62
CA LYS A 17 -6.57 -0.49 8.43
C LYS A 17 -6.59 0.24 7.09
N VAL A 18 -5.54 1.00 6.76
CA VAL A 18 -5.51 1.73 5.49
C VAL A 18 -5.47 0.79 4.29
N ARG A 19 -4.72 -0.32 4.38
CA ARG A 19 -4.67 -1.35 3.33
C ARG A 19 -6.07 -1.92 3.05
N GLN A 20 -6.83 -2.24 4.11
CA GLN A 20 -8.20 -2.75 3.97
C GLN A 20 -9.15 -1.69 3.40
N TYR A 21 -8.98 -0.43 3.76
CA TYR A 21 -9.74 0.67 3.18
C TYR A 21 -9.45 0.81 1.67
N VAL A 22 -8.18 0.83 1.27
CA VAL A 22 -7.76 1.02 -0.12
C VAL A 22 -8.22 -0.12 -1.02
N ILE A 23 -8.05 -1.37 -0.60
CA ILE A 23 -8.48 -2.52 -1.42
C ILE A 23 -10.01 -2.53 -1.62
N ARG A 24 -10.79 -2.08 -0.62
CA ARG A 24 -12.25 -1.93 -0.73
C ARG A 24 -12.64 -0.77 -1.63
N ARG A 25 -11.98 0.39 -1.51
CA ARG A 25 -12.15 1.55 -2.41
C ARG A 25 -11.96 1.14 -3.86
N ASP A 26 -10.92 0.35 -4.11
CA ASP A 26 -10.51 -0.14 -5.43
C ASP A 26 -11.36 -1.34 -5.89
N LYS A 27 -12.41 -1.70 -5.14
CA LYS A 27 -13.33 -2.83 -5.41
C LYS A 27 -12.63 -4.15 -5.62
N TYR A 28 -11.49 -4.36 -4.95
CA TYR A 28 -10.63 -5.55 -5.09
C TYR A 28 -10.07 -5.73 -6.52
N LEU A 29 -10.01 -4.67 -7.32
CA LEU A 29 -9.50 -4.69 -8.69
C LEU A 29 -8.18 -3.93 -8.81
N CYS A 30 -7.30 -4.42 -9.67
CA CYS A 30 -6.07 -3.76 -10.08
C CYS A 30 -6.42 -2.47 -10.80
N GLN A 31 -5.91 -1.35 -10.29
CA GLN A 31 -6.20 -0.03 -10.85
C GLN A 31 -5.48 0.24 -12.18
N LYS A 32 -4.62 -0.67 -12.64
CA LYS A 32 -3.91 -0.57 -13.93
C LYS A 32 -4.57 -1.40 -15.04
N CYS A 33 -5.03 -2.62 -14.75
CA CYS A 33 -5.54 -3.55 -15.76
C CYS A 33 -6.94 -4.11 -15.49
N GLY A 34 -7.52 -3.89 -14.30
CA GLY A 34 -8.85 -4.39 -13.94
C GLY A 34 -8.93 -5.85 -13.49
N SER A 35 -7.82 -6.62 -13.54
CA SER A 35 -7.76 -7.97 -12.93
C SER A 35 -7.89 -7.90 -11.40
N PRO A 36 -8.18 -9.01 -10.69
CA PRO A 36 -8.18 -9.02 -9.23
C PRO A 36 -6.86 -8.47 -8.65
N ALA A 37 -6.96 -7.56 -7.67
CA ALA A 37 -5.80 -7.04 -6.97
C ALA A 37 -5.32 -8.00 -5.89
N GLU A 38 -4.01 -8.12 -5.74
CA GLU A 38 -3.35 -8.99 -4.76
C GLU A 38 -2.63 -8.17 -3.68
N GLU A 39 -2.20 -6.96 -4.02
CA GLU A 39 -1.46 -6.09 -3.11
C GLU A 39 -1.83 -4.61 -3.23
N VAL A 40 -1.46 -3.86 -2.19
CA VAL A 40 -1.59 -2.40 -2.14
C VAL A 40 -0.18 -1.82 -2.14
N HIS A 41 0.12 -1.05 -3.16
CA HIS A 41 1.43 -0.47 -3.42
C HIS A 41 1.48 1.02 -3.06
N HIS A 42 2.64 1.47 -2.56
CA HIS A 42 2.95 2.88 -2.32
C HIS A 42 3.50 3.55 -3.59
N LYS A 43 2.79 4.54 -4.16
CA LYS A 43 3.21 5.29 -5.36
C LYS A 43 4.50 6.07 -5.11
N ILE A 44 4.59 6.75 -3.97
CA ILE A 44 5.80 7.31 -3.39
C ILE A 44 6.36 6.25 -2.44
N HIS A 45 7.50 5.67 -2.81
CA HIS A 45 8.10 4.59 -2.03
C HIS A 45 8.51 5.02 -0.62
N LEU A 46 8.36 4.09 0.31
CA LEU A 46 8.83 4.29 1.68
C LEU A 46 10.36 4.27 1.73
N SER A 47 10.89 5.14 2.56
CA SER A 47 12.29 5.28 2.93
C SER A 47 12.39 5.44 4.46
N PRO A 48 13.58 5.24 5.06
CA PRO A 48 13.78 5.50 6.48
C PRO A 48 13.40 6.93 6.90
N GLU A 49 13.51 7.88 5.99
CA GLU A 49 13.24 9.31 6.25
C GLU A 49 11.74 9.64 6.22
N ASN A 50 10.94 8.93 5.41
CA ASN A 50 9.52 9.26 5.22
C ASN A 50 8.54 8.27 5.87
N ILE A 51 9.00 7.13 6.38
CA ILE A 51 8.10 6.06 6.88
C ILE A 51 7.23 6.47 8.08
N ASN A 52 7.66 7.50 8.82
CA ASN A 52 6.92 8.03 9.97
C ASN A 52 6.02 9.22 9.59
N ASP A 53 6.04 9.67 8.34
CA ASP A 53 5.14 10.71 7.86
C ASP A 53 3.80 10.06 7.44
N PRO A 54 2.69 10.28 8.18
CA PRO A 54 1.41 9.66 7.87
C PRO A 54 0.85 10.10 6.51
N GLU A 55 1.19 11.31 6.03
CA GLU A 55 0.74 11.83 4.74
C GLU A 55 1.40 11.09 3.57
N ILE A 56 2.48 10.37 3.82
CA ILE A 56 3.15 9.50 2.83
C ILE A 56 2.84 8.04 3.13
N ALA A 57 3.04 7.60 4.37
CA ALA A 57 3.00 6.19 4.73
C ALA A 57 1.57 5.63 4.79
N LEU A 58 0.60 6.45 5.21
CA LEU A 58 -0.79 6.05 5.48
C LEU A 58 -1.82 6.81 4.62
N SER A 59 -1.40 7.69 3.71
CA SER A 59 -2.32 8.41 2.83
C SER A 59 -2.89 7.48 1.74
N PRO A 60 -4.23 7.31 1.65
CA PRO A 60 -4.85 6.52 0.58
C PRO A 60 -4.54 7.04 -0.83
N ASP A 61 -4.22 8.32 -0.98
CA ASP A 61 -3.88 8.92 -2.28
C ASP A 61 -2.52 8.46 -2.77
N ASN A 62 -1.61 8.13 -1.84
CA ASN A 62 -0.33 7.52 -2.12
C ASN A 62 -0.42 5.98 -2.31
N LEU A 63 -1.61 5.39 -2.22
CA LEU A 63 -1.81 3.94 -2.28
C LEU A 63 -2.63 3.51 -3.50
N VAL A 64 -2.25 2.38 -4.09
CA VAL A 64 -2.90 1.81 -5.27
C VAL A 64 -2.97 0.29 -5.19
N SER A 65 -4.14 -0.30 -5.44
CA SER A 65 -4.29 -1.75 -5.53
C SER A 65 -3.85 -2.28 -6.89
N LEU A 66 -2.99 -3.30 -6.91
CA LEU A 66 -2.43 -3.88 -8.12
C LEU A 66 -2.50 -5.42 -8.09
N CYS A 67 -2.60 -6.03 -9.26
CA CYS A 67 -2.32 -7.46 -9.43
C CYS A 67 -0.81 -7.69 -9.46
N ARG A 68 -0.38 -8.95 -9.26
CA ARG A 68 1.04 -9.30 -9.22
C ARG A 68 1.81 -8.95 -10.50
N ASP A 69 1.17 -8.98 -11.67
CA ASP A 69 1.83 -8.66 -12.95
C ASP A 69 1.99 -7.15 -13.17
N CYS A 70 1.15 -6.33 -12.52
CA CYS A 70 1.18 -4.88 -12.66
C CYS A 70 2.04 -4.18 -11.62
N HIS A 71 2.31 -4.85 -10.50
CA HIS A 71 3.19 -4.40 -9.42
C HIS A 71 4.65 -4.71 -9.73
#